data_AF-A0A7C4IH14-F1
#
_entry.id   AF-A0A7C4IH14-F1
#
_cell.length_a   1.000
_cell.length_b   1.000
_cell.length_c   1.000
_cell.angle_alpha   90.00
_cell.angle_beta   90.00
_cell.angle_gamma   90.00
#
_symmetry.space_group_name_H-M   'P 1'
#
loop_
_entity.id
_entity.type
_entity.pdbx_description
1 polymer ?
#
loop_
_entity_poly.entity_id
_entity_poly.type
_entity_poly.pdbx_seq_one_letter_code
_entity_poly.pdbx_strand_id
1 'polypeptide(L)'
;MACVCAVIAVTMLVATVHGQVQKREHANWGYDAADWTLEVPGHQPVAADEHPRLVFRRADLESLKKRAATPEGRVILARLQALLEGKFTLWHPAGYGLLYQLTGDKTHADKAKTLVADIIDNQRKDEKDNRYGFANPGSGGAMRAGPAIAAVGLAYDLNHAGWDVDFRRKVALAIQENPFTASIAAKGPIMPSCNHYGAAVGGVGVGLLAIRGDAGTDQKKVEELLGRIVKQARDEISIGYGDRGYYFEGHQCGRISSNTGLVPFIQAYRVAAGKDLVAKKENARWLAPKWIYEFALNPDGSYTNPQRGMYCRNFPRGGQWSENGDFALGFGVCPPEYAAALKWVYNHQVEPAPDKTFDVLSNPHTAIYALANWPIGVAEKNPQDQPDLFPRVLHDTAAGYLIFRNGWSADGGDICVSALLGTHPTHQNGRGMAAGGSVYVYGKGLGGKGGAYYRFPGMFYSSYPVYSRFEKDGSGVVSALCYGQKFNKMTLDVATLSEKPTSLAVDFSGACGAELLVAMVGPMVGYQVEYWMDIKPAKVADVKGDGGYATKTTEVKLGGQRAYVMTLQKSRAPDVRQEGDAVVIGGRTLTFDGVKLVLGGRR
;
A
#
# COMPACT_ATOMS: atom_id res chain seq x y z
N MET A 1 31.06 -53.24 52.01
CA MET A 1 31.92 -52.04 51.86
C MET A 1 32.58 -52.11 50.49
N ALA A 2 32.71 -50.95 49.82
CA ALA A 2 33.29 -50.69 48.49
C ALA A 2 32.30 -50.67 47.30
N CYS A 3 31.85 -49.45 47.00
CA CYS A 3 31.25 -49.00 45.74
C CYS A 3 32.24 -49.12 44.57
N VAL A 4 31.74 -49.47 43.39
CA VAL A 4 32.44 -49.26 42.11
C VAL A 4 31.60 -48.30 41.26
N CYS A 5 32.20 -47.15 40.96
CA CYS A 5 31.62 -46.07 40.15
C CYS A 5 31.58 -46.45 38.67
N ALA A 6 30.41 -46.33 38.04
CA ALA A 6 30.25 -46.37 36.59
C ALA A 6 30.43 -44.95 36.01
N VAL A 7 31.42 -44.79 35.13
CA VAL A 7 31.61 -43.59 34.32
C VAL A 7 30.73 -43.73 33.07
N ILE A 8 29.67 -42.93 32.97
CA ILE A 8 28.86 -42.80 31.76
C ILE A 8 29.48 -41.69 30.91
N ALA A 9 30.10 -42.08 29.79
CA ALA A 9 30.48 -41.16 28.73
C ALA A 9 29.21 -40.75 27.96
N VAL A 10 28.76 -39.51 28.15
CA VAL A 10 27.71 -38.91 27.32
C VAL A 10 28.35 -38.39 26.03
N THR A 11 28.27 -39.19 24.97
CA THR A 11 28.56 -38.72 23.61
C THR A 11 27.43 -37.79 23.17
N MET A 12 27.65 -36.48 23.20
CA MET A 12 26.75 -35.51 22.57
C MET A 12 26.78 -35.73 21.05
N LEU A 13 25.76 -36.42 20.54
CA LEU A 13 25.46 -36.44 19.11
C LEU A 13 24.91 -35.05 18.73
N VAL A 14 25.76 -34.17 18.22
CA VAL A 14 25.31 -32.97 17.51
C VAL A 14 24.74 -33.45 16.19
N ALA A 15 23.42 -33.69 16.16
CA ALA A 15 22.70 -33.90 14.92
C ALA A 15 22.71 -32.59 14.13
N THR A 16 23.61 -32.48 13.16
CA THR A 16 23.59 -31.44 12.14
C THR A 16 22.33 -31.67 11.30
N VAL A 17 21.21 -31.05 11.69
CA VAL A 17 19.99 -31.02 10.90
C VAL A 17 20.24 -30.14 9.68
N HIS A 18 20.87 -30.70 8.65
CA HIS A 18 20.71 -30.23 7.27
C HIS A 18 19.30 -30.66 6.82
N GLY A 19 18.28 -30.06 7.43
CA GLY A 19 16.93 -30.17 6.91
C GLY A 19 16.96 -29.57 5.52
N GLN A 20 16.70 -30.38 4.49
CA GLN A 20 16.34 -29.85 3.19
C GLN A 20 15.25 -28.81 3.44
N VAL A 21 15.56 -27.54 3.21
CA VAL A 21 14.57 -26.47 3.27
C VAL A 21 13.53 -26.85 2.23
N GLN A 22 12.37 -27.34 2.67
CA GLN A 22 11.27 -27.60 1.77
C GLN A 22 10.92 -26.27 1.11
N LYS A 23 11.20 -26.20 -0.19
CA LYS A 23 10.73 -25.13 -1.05
C LYS A 23 9.21 -25.12 -0.91
N ARG A 24 8.65 -24.17 -0.15
CA ARG A 24 7.20 -24.04 -0.03
C ARG A 24 6.64 -23.72 -1.41
N GLU A 25 6.05 -24.71 -2.06
CA GLU A 25 5.14 -24.45 -3.16
C GLU A 25 3.89 -23.79 -2.56
N HIS A 26 3.84 -22.46 -2.60
CA HIS A 26 2.64 -21.73 -2.19
C HIS A 26 1.54 -21.98 -3.23
N ALA A 27 0.68 -22.97 -2.95
CA ALA A 27 -0.33 -23.54 -3.86
C ALA A 27 -1.40 -22.57 -4.41
N ASN A 28 -1.33 -21.26 -4.11
CA ASN A 28 -2.40 -20.29 -4.39
C ASN A 28 -2.00 -19.12 -5.32
N TRP A 29 -0.86 -19.20 -6.01
CA TRP A 29 -0.35 -18.09 -6.84
C TRP A 29 -0.16 -18.54 -8.29
N GLY A 30 -1.28 -18.57 -9.01
CA GLY A 30 -1.35 -18.82 -10.45
C GLY A 30 -2.38 -17.91 -11.11
N TYR A 31 -2.35 -17.81 -12.43
CA TYR A 31 -3.32 -17.09 -13.26
C TYR A 31 -4.68 -17.80 -13.30
N ASP A 32 -5.30 -18.07 -12.17
CA ASP A 32 -6.68 -18.53 -12.07
C ASP A 32 -7.15 -18.44 -10.62
N ALA A 33 -7.28 -17.21 -10.13
CA ALA A 33 -7.65 -17.02 -8.74
C ALA A 33 -9.11 -17.47 -8.57
N ALA A 34 -9.33 -18.50 -7.75
CA ALA A 34 -10.66 -19.03 -7.44
C ALA A 34 -11.61 -17.92 -6.99
N ASP A 35 -12.92 -18.08 -7.21
CA ASP A 35 -13.88 -17.07 -6.79
C ASP A 35 -14.04 -17.02 -5.27
N TRP A 36 -13.61 -15.91 -4.65
CA TRP A 36 -13.84 -15.61 -3.23
C TRP A 36 -14.91 -14.54 -3.00
N THR A 37 -15.58 -14.09 -4.06
CA THR A 37 -16.61 -13.05 -3.97
C THR A 37 -17.73 -13.50 -3.03
N LEU A 38 -18.18 -12.59 -2.17
CA LEU A 38 -19.29 -12.82 -1.26
C LEU A 38 -20.51 -11.98 -1.62
N GLU A 39 -21.70 -12.48 -1.31
CA GLU A 39 -22.88 -11.62 -1.25
C GLU A 39 -22.74 -10.63 -0.09
N VAL A 40 -23.14 -9.38 -0.32
CA VAL A 40 -23.28 -8.37 0.73
C VAL A 40 -24.57 -8.66 1.49
N PRO A 41 -24.51 -8.93 2.82
CA PRO A 41 -25.71 -9.22 3.60
C PRO A 41 -26.75 -8.12 3.50
N GLY A 42 -28.00 -8.51 3.20
CA GLY A 42 -29.14 -7.59 3.10
C GLY A 42 -29.13 -6.70 1.86
N HIS A 43 -28.19 -6.87 0.92
CA HIS A 43 -28.19 -6.13 -0.34
C HIS A 43 -29.46 -6.43 -1.14
N GLN A 44 -30.08 -5.37 -1.63
CA GLN A 44 -31.18 -5.46 -2.58
C GLN A 44 -30.64 -5.23 -3.98
N PRO A 45 -31.07 -5.99 -5.00
CA PRO A 45 -30.71 -5.68 -6.38
C PRO A 45 -30.98 -4.20 -6.72
N VAL A 46 -30.12 -3.62 -7.55
CA VAL A 46 -30.34 -2.28 -8.10
C VAL A 46 -31.58 -2.33 -8.99
N ALA A 47 -32.55 -1.44 -8.74
CA ALA A 47 -33.74 -1.37 -9.58
C ALA A 47 -33.40 -0.77 -10.95
N ALA A 48 -34.25 -1.04 -11.95
CA ALA A 48 -34.11 -0.43 -13.28
C ALA A 48 -34.06 1.10 -13.15
N ASP A 49 -33.13 1.74 -13.86
CA ASP A 49 -32.86 3.19 -13.83
C ASP A 49 -32.56 3.78 -12.44
N GLU A 50 -32.23 2.94 -11.45
CA GLU A 50 -31.85 3.41 -10.12
C GLU A 50 -30.44 4.01 -10.14
N HIS A 51 -30.39 5.28 -9.79
CA HIS A 51 -29.19 6.07 -9.64
C HIS A 51 -29.36 7.11 -8.52
N PRO A 52 -28.28 7.46 -7.79
CA PRO A 52 -26.92 6.91 -7.89
C PRO A 52 -26.80 5.47 -7.38
N ARG A 53 -25.76 4.75 -7.79
CA ARG A 53 -25.49 3.35 -7.39
C ARG A 53 -24.02 2.95 -7.26
N LEU A 54 -23.06 3.82 -7.58
CA LEU A 54 -21.64 3.46 -7.56
C LEU A 54 -20.99 3.65 -6.18
N VAL A 55 -21.14 4.82 -5.56
CA VAL A 55 -20.48 5.12 -4.27
C VAL A 55 -21.45 4.93 -3.10
N PHE A 56 -22.69 5.32 -3.33
CA PHE A 56 -23.84 5.22 -2.44
C PHE A 56 -25.09 5.04 -3.30
N ARG A 57 -26.18 4.53 -2.72
CA ARG A 57 -27.47 4.38 -3.41
C ARG A 57 -28.38 5.55 -3.15
N ARG A 58 -29.44 5.67 -3.96
CA ARG A 58 -30.51 6.65 -3.72
C ARG A 58 -31.08 6.56 -2.30
N ALA A 59 -31.20 5.35 -1.74
CA ALA A 59 -31.69 5.15 -0.38
C ALA A 59 -30.76 5.76 0.70
N ASP A 60 -29.49 5.99 0.38
CA ASP A 60 -28.50 6.54 1.31
C ASP A 60 -28.49 8.07 1.34
N LEU A 61 -29.21 8.75 0.43
CA LEU A 61 -29.13 10.21 0.26
C LEU A 61 -29.46 10.99 1.53
N GLU A 62 -30.45 10.56 2.30
CA GLU A 62 -30.80 11.23 3.56
C GLU A 62 -29.70 11.08 4.62
N SER A 63 -29.03 9.93 4.67
CA SER A 63 -27.85 9.75 5.51
C SER A 63 -26.68 10.63 5.03
N LEU A 64 -26.48 10.71 3.71
CA LEU A 64 -25.43 11.53 3.11
C LEU A 64 -25.64 13.03 3.37
N LYS A 65 -26.88 13.54 3.30
CA LYS A 65 -27.21 14.92 3.69
C LYS A 65 -26.94 15.20 5.16
N LYS A 66 -27.24 14.25 6.05
CA LYS A 66 -26.89 14.36 7.48
C LYS A 66 -25.38 14.41 7.67
N ARG A 67 -24.63 13.56 6.95
CA ARG A 67 -23.16 13.57 6.94
C ARG A 67 -22.63 14.91 6.44
N ALA A 68 -23.19 15.47 5.36
CA ALA A 68 -22.84 16.78 4.81
C ALA A 68 -23.04 17.94 5.82
N ALA A 69 -24.03 17.83 6.71
CA ALA A 69 -24.31 18.84 7.72
C ALA A 69 -23.33 18.80 8.93
N THR A 70 -22.55 17.73 9.10
CA THR A 70 -21.54 17.65 10.17
C THR A 70 -20.40 18.65 9.96
N PRO A 71 -19.63 19.00 11.01
CA PRO A 71 -18.42 19.82 10.84
C PRO A 71 -17.47 19.27 9.76
N GLU A 72 -17.19 17.97 9.79
CA GLU A 72 -16.34 17.29 8.79
C GLU A 72 -16.95 17.35 7.39
N GLY A 73 -18.26 17.07 7.27
CA GLY A 73 -18.99 17.16 6.01
C GLY A 73 -18.94 18.55 5.38
N ARG A 74 -19.09 19.60 6.19
CA ARG A 74 -18.99 20.99 5.71
C ARG A 74 -17.60 21.33 5.18
N VAL A 75 -16.54 20.85 5.83
CA VAL A 75 -15.17 21.03 5.31
C VAL A 75 -14.98 20.29 3.99
N ILE A 76 -15.43 19.03 3.90
CA ILE A 76 -15.37 18.24 2.65
C ILE A 76 -16.07 18.98 1.50
N LEU A 77 -17.27 19.52 1.74
CA LEU A 77 -18.02 20.25 0.72
C LEU A 77 -17.41 21.60 0.35
N ALA A 78 -16.86 22.35 1.31
CA ALA A 78 -16.16 23.59 1.03
C ALA A 78 -14.93 23.34 0.12
N ARG A 79 -14.19 22.25 0.37
CA ARG A 79 -13.05 21.86 -0.47
C ARG A 79 -13.50 21.40 -1.86
N LEU A 80 -14.62 20.67 -1.96
CA LEU A 80 -15.22 20.34 -3.26
C LEU A 80 -15.53 21.60 -4.07
N GLN A 81 -16.18 22.59 -3.47
CA GLN A 81 -16.53 23.84 -4.14
C GLN A 81 -15.27 24.56 -4.65
N ALA A 82 -14.25 24.70 -3.81
CA ALA A 82 -12.96 25.27 -4.22
C ALA A 82 -12.30 24.51 -5.38
N LEU A 83 -12.40 23.17 -5.40
CA LEU A 83 -11.88 22.37 -6.51
C LEU A 83 -12.66 22.57 -7.81
N LEU A 84 -13.97 22.79 -7.74
CA LEU A 84 -14.85 23.05 -8.89
C LEU A 84 -14.66 24.45 -9.51
N GLU A 85 -14.01 25.37 -8.79
CA GLU A 85 -13.59 26.68 -9.27
C GLU A 85 -12.16 26.65 -9.87
N GLY A 86 -11.43 25.55 -9.66
CA GLY A 86 -10.05 25.39 -10.10
C GLY A 86 -9.90 24.94 -11.56
N LYS A 87 -8.70 24.47 -11.90
CA LYS A 87 -8.41 23.88 -13.22
C LYS A 87 -9.32 22.68 -13.46
N PHE A 88 -9.89 22.60 -14.65
CA PHE A 88 -10.78 21.52 -14.99
C PHE A 88 -10.07 20.17 -14.99
N THR A 89 -10.78 19.18 -14.48
CA THR A 89 -10.40 17.76 -14.52
C THR A 89 -11.60 16.96 -15.00
N LEU A 90 -11.38 15.75 -15.50
CA LEU A 90 -12.49 14.87 -15.94
C LEU A 90 -13.47 14.53 -14.80
N TRP A 91 -13.09 14.79 -13.55
CA TRP A 91 -13.91 14.55 -12.35
C TRP A 91 -14.84 15.71 -11.97
N HIS A 92 -14.72 16.89 -12.61
CA HIS A 92 -15.61 18.02 -12.35
C HIS A 92 -17.10 17.70 -12.51
N PRO A 93 -17.55 16.99 -13.56
CA PRO A 93 -18.96 16.68 -13.71
C PRO A 93 -19.51 15.77 -12.59
N ALA A 94 -18.68 14.86 -12.06
CA ALA A 94 -19.05 14.06 -10.90
C ALA A 94 -19.17 14.93 -9.63
N GLY A 95 -18.29 15.93 -9.45
CA GLY A 95 -18.39 16.89 -8.36
C GLY A 95 -19.69 17.71 -8.40
N TYR A 96 -20.09 18.20 -9.58
CA TYR A 96 -21.41 18.82 -9.74
C TYR A 96 -22.55 17.84 -9.50
N GLY A 97 -22.38 16.57 -9.90
CA GLY A 97 -23.34 15.50 -9.59
C GLY A 97 -23.57 15.32 -8.10
N LEU A 98 -22.51 15.33 -7.28
CA LEU A 98 -22.68 15.28 -5.82
C LEU A 98 -23.47 16.48 -5.31
N LEU A 99 -23.19 17.70 -5.79
CA LEU A 99 -23.95 18.88 -5.38
C LEU A 99 -25.43 18.75 -5.77
N TYR A 100 -25.73 18.28 -6.99
CA TYR A 100 -27.10 17.98 -7.42
C TYR A 100 -27.79 16.97 -6.48
N GLN A 101 -27.13 15.88 -6.12
CA GLN A 101 -27.70 14.87 -5.22
C GLN A 101 -28.02 15.41 -3.82
N LEU A 102 -27.22 16.36 -3.31
CA LEU A 102 -27.41 16.94 -2.00
C LEU A 102 -28.48 18.05 -1.99
N THR A 103 -28.57 18.86 -3.05
CA THR A 103 -29.43 20.05 -3.08
C THR A 103 -30.71 19.87 -3.88
N GLY A 104 -30.74 18.95 -4.85
CA GLY A 104 -31.78 18.85 -5.87
C GLY A 104 -31.72 19.94 -6.93
N ASP A 105 -30.74 20.85 -6.87
CA ASP A 105 -30.61 21.96 -7.83
C ASP A 105 -30.12 21.46 -9.19
N LYS A 106 -31.02 21.50 -10.17
CA LYS A 106 -30.77 21.04 -11.53
C LYS A 106 -29.67 21.82 -12.23
N THR A 107 -29.34 23.05 -11.81
CA THR A 107 -28.25 23.83 -12.41
C THR A 107 -26.90 23.11 -12.34
N HIS A 108 -26.66 22.34 -11.27
CA HIS A 108 -25.48 21.50 -11.14
C HIS A 108 -25.49 20.35 -12.15
N ALA A 109 -26.62 19.66 -12.31
CA ALA A 109 -26.75 18.58 -13.29
C ALA A 109 -26.64 19.09 -14.73
N ASP A 110 -27.18 20.26 -15.04
CA ASP A 110 -27.09 20.88 -16.35
C ASP A 110 -25.64 21.31 -16.66
N LYS A 111 -24.91 21.84 -15.67
CA LYS A 111 -23.47 22.10 -15.82
C LYS A 111 -22.68 20.83 -16.06
N ALA A 112 -22.97 19.75 -15.31
CA ALA A 112 -22.35 18.45 -15.53
C ALA A 112 -22.66 17.90 -16.94
N LYS A 113 -23.89 18.07 -17.44
CA LYS A 113 -24.32 17.67 -18.78
C LYS A 113 -23.44 18.28 -19.85
N THR A 114 -23.27 19.60 -19.83
CA THR A 114 -22.43 20.33 -20.80
C THR A 114 -21.00 19.81 -20.78
N LEU A 115 -20.41 19.69 -19.59
CA LEU A 115 -19.03 19.22 -19.45
C LEU A 115 -18.85 17.78 -19.93
N VAL A 116 -19.80 16.87 -19.65
CA VAL A 116 -19.74 15.49 -20.13
C VAL A 116 -19.90 15.43 -21.65
N ALA A 117 -20.78 16.25 -22.23
CA ALA A 117 -20.90 16.36 -23.68
C ALA A 117 -19.55 16.74 -24.31
N ASP A 118 -18.88 17.77 -23.79
CA ASP A 118 -17.57 18.20 -24.29
C ASP A 118 -16.50 17.09 -24.13
N ILE A 119 -16.53 16.34 -23.02
CA ILE A 119 -15.59 15.23 -22.78
C ILE A 119 -15.79 14.10 -23.82
N ILE A 120 -17.02 13.64 -24.01
CA ILE A 120 -17.31 12.49 -24.89
C ILE A 120 -17.19 12.86 -26.38
N ASP A 121 -17.47 14.13 -26.72
CA ASP A 121 -17.27 14.67 -28.07
C ASP A 121 -15.80 15.11 -28.30
N ASN A 122 -14.91 14.83 -27.34
CA ASN A 122 -13.47 15.13 -27.39
C ASN A 122 -13.15 16.62 -27.60
N GLN A 123 -14.05 17.50 -27.18
CA GLN A 123 -13.90 18.95 -27.18
C GLN A 123 -13.20 19.46 -25.92
N ARG A 124 -13.15 18.65 -24.86
CA ARG A 124 -12.50 18.99 -23.60
C ARG A 124 -11.65 17.86 -23.05
N LYS A 125 -10.50 18.22 -22.48
CA LYS A 125 -9.52 17.29 -21.87
C LYS A 125 -9.17 17.76 -20.47
N ASP A 126 -8.51 16.90 -19.70
CA ASP A 126 -8.02 17.27 -18.38
C ASP A 126 -6.95 18.38 -18.48
N GLU A 127 -7.18 19.51 -17.81
CA GLU A 127 -6.28 20.68 -17.83
C GLU A 127 -5.16 20.58 -16.78
N LYS A 128 -5.29 19.64 -15.83
CA LYS A 128 -4.30 19.41 -14.77
C LYS A 128 -3.30 18.33 -15.15
N ASP A 129 -3.74 17.31 -15.87
CA ASP A 129 -2.95 16.18 -16.32
C ASP A 129 -3.39 15.70 -17.70
N ASN A 130 -2.79 16.28 -18.74
CA ASN A 130 -3.11 16.04 -20.15
C ASN A 130 -2.88 14.59 -20.63
N ARG A 131 -2.36 13.71 -19.76
CA ARG A 131 -2.24 12.27 -20.04
C ARG A 131 -3.59 11.57 -19.99
N TYR A 132 -4.60 12.17 -19.35
CA TYR A 132 -5.96 11.63 -19.26
C TYR A 132 -6.91 12.25 -20.30
N GLY A 133 -7.70 11.38 -20.93
CA GLY A 133 -8.71 11.75 -21.91
C GLY A 133 -9.64 10.58 -22.18
N PHE A 134 -10.94 10.87 -22.37
CA PHE A 134 -11.95 9.83 -22.59
C PHE A 134 -11.80 9.18 -23.97
N ALA A 135 -11.68 10.00 -25.02
CA ALA A 135 -11.51 9.52 -26.40
C ALA A 135 -10.03 9.29 -26.77
N ASN A 136 -9.13 10.12 -26.27
CA ASN A 136 -7.70 10.05 -26.57
C ASN A 136 -6.86 10.16 -25.29
N PRO A 137 -6.75 9.07 -24.52
CA PRO A 137 -5.81 8.98 -23.41
C PRO A 137 -4.40 8.98 -24.00
N GLY A 138 -3.55 9.94 -23.60
CA GLY A 138 -2.25 10.21 -24.21
C GLY A 138 -1.23 9.06 -24.08
N SER A 139 0.04 9.37 -23.81
CA SER A 139 1.12 8.38 -23.77
C SER A 139 0.95 7.21 -22.78
N GLY A 140 -0.04 7.27 -21.87
CA GLY A 140 -0.35 6.19 -20.94
C GLY A 140 -1.37 5.15 -21.45
N GLY A 141 -1.99 5.34 -22.62
CA GLY A 141 -2.91 4.38 -23.24
C GLY A 141 -3.99 3.86 -22.29
N ALA A 142 -4.18 2.54 -22.25
CA ALA A 142 -5.22 1.87 -21.45
C ALA A 142 -5.19 2.21 -19.95
N MET A 143 -4.01 2.43 -19.35
CA MET A 143 -3.88 2.83 -17.93
C MET A 143 -4.59 4.17 -17.66
N ARG A 144 -4.59 5.09 -18.62
CA ARG A 144 -5.24 6.41 -18.47
C ARG A 144 -6.69 6.39 -18.98
N ALA A 145 -6.99 5.48 -19.90
CA ALA A 145 -8.34 5.28 -20.42
C ALA A 145 -9.32 4.82 -19.33
N GLY A 146 -8.95 3.81 -18.54
CA GLY A 146 -9.82 3.27 -17.48
C GLY A 146 -10.30 4.35 -16.51
N PRO A 147 -9.41 5.13 -15.87
CA PRO A 147 -9.81 6.18 -14.95
C PRO A 147 -10.64 7.30 -15.62
N ALA A 148 -10.39 7.59 -16.90
CA ALA A 148 -11.21 8.55 -17.66
C ALA A 148 -12.64 8.01 -17.91
N ILE A 149 -12.78 6.72 -18.20
CA ILE A 149 -14.08 6.03 -18.31
C ILE A 149 -14.80 6.04 -16.95
N ALA A 150 -14.09 5.78 -15.85
CA ALA A 150 -14.65 5.88 -14.50
C ALA A 150 -15.14 7.29 -14.17
N ALA A 151 -14.42 8.33 -14.61
CA ALA A 151 -14.84 9.72 -14.39
C ALA A 151 -16.16 10.06 -15.08
N VAL A 152 -16.33 9.62 -16.34
CA VAL A 152 -17.60 9.77 -17.07
C VAL A 152 -18.69 8.88 -16.46
N GLY A 153 -18.37 7.65 -16.06
CA GLY A 153 -19.32 6.75 -15.40
C GLY A 153 -19.84 7.30 -14.06
N LEU A 154 -18.97 7.86 -13.23
CA LEU A 154 -19.36 8.48 -11.96
C LEU A 154 -20.17 9.76 -12.17
N ALA A 155 -19.83 10.55 -13.19
CA ALA A 155 -20.64 11.70 -13.58
C ALA A 155 -22.03 11.28 -14.05
N TYR A 156 -22.11 10.25 -14.90
CA TYR A 156 -23.37 9.68 -15.36
C TYR A 156 -24.23 9.21 -14.20
N ASP A 157 -23.66 8.42 -13.29
CA ASP A 157 -24.37 7.88 -12.13
C ASP A 157 -24.97 8.98 -11.23
N LEU A 158 -24.17 9.99 -10.90
CA LEU A 158 -24.60 11.05 -9.98
C LEU A 158 -25.53 12.07 -10.60
N ASN A 159 -25.54 12.22 -11.93
CA ASN A 159 -26.38 13.20 -12.62
C ASN A 159 -27.54 12.57 -13.39
N HIS A 160 -27.66 11.24 -13.40
CA HIS A 160 -28.62 10.50 -14.22
C HIS A 160 -30.03 11.09 -14.16
N ALA A 161 -30.59 11.24 -12.97
CA ALA A 161 -31.95 11.78 -12.77
C ALA A 161 -32.13 13.23 -13.26
N GLY A 162 -31.05 14.02 -13.33
CA GLY A 162 -31.05 15.40 -13.79
C GLY A 162 -31.03 15.56 -15.31
N TRP A 163 -30.63 14.52 -16.06
CA TRP A 163 -30.52 14.57 -17.53
C TRP A 163 -31.75 14.00 -18.23
N ASP A 164 -31.98 14.38 -19.48
CA ASP A 164 -32.99 13.76 -20.34
C ASP A 164 -32.55 12.38 -20.85
N VAL A 165 -33.53 11.58 -21.29
CA VAL A 165 -33.34 10.18 -21.71
C VAL A 165 -32.36 10.06 -22.88
N ASP A 166 -32.43 10.96 -23.85
CA ASP A 166 -31.57 10.92 -25.03
C ASP A 166 -30.10 11.16 -24.66
N PHE A 167 -29.84 12.14 -23.79
CA PHE A 167 -28.50 12.40 -23.31
C PHE A 167 -27.96 11.25 -22.45
N ARG A 168 -28.79 10.67 -21.56
CA ARG A 168 -28.38 9.48 -20.78
C ARG A 168 -27.96 8.35 -21.71
N ARG A 169 -28.77 8.05 -22.72
CA ARG A 169 -28.46 7.03 -23.73
C ARG A 169 -27.16 7.35 -24.49
N LYS A 170 -26.94 8.61 -24.88
CA LYS A 170 -25.69 9.05 -25.53
C LYS A 170 -24.47 8.73 -24.67
N VAL A 171 -24.50 9.08 -23.37
CA VAL A 171 -23.39 8.85 -22.44
C VAL A 171 -23.18 7.35 -22.19
N ALA A 172 -24.26 6.60 -21.98
CA ALA A 172 -24.17 5.16 -21.72
C ALA A 172 -23.57 4.40 -22.91
N LEU A 173 -23.99 4.73 -24.14
CA LEU A 173 -23.39 4.20 -25.37
C LEU A 173 -21.93 4.65 -25.54
N ALA A 174 -21.59 5.89 -25.20
CA ALA A 174 -20.20 6.35 -25.24
C ALA A 174 -19.28 5.54 -24.32
N ILE A 175 -19.76 5.13 -23.13
CA ILE A 175 -19.02 4.25 -22.22
C ILE A 175 -18.90 2.83 -22.81
N GLN A 176 -20.03 2.25 -23.26
CA GLN A 176 -20.06 0.89 -23.78
C GLN A 176 -19.19 0.70 -25.04
N GLU A 177 -19.25 1.67 -25.95
CA GLU A 177 -18.57 1.63 -27.25
C GLU A 177 -17.20 2.31 -27.25
N ASN A 178 -16.74 2.79 -26.09
CA ASN A 178 -15.36 3.25 -25.98
C ASN A 178 -14.40 2.10 -26.35
N PRO A 179 -13.46 2.28 -27.30
CA PRO A 179 -12.56 1.21 -27.74
C PRO A 179 -11.73 0.59 -26.61
N PHE A 180 -11.46 1.36 -25.55
CA PHE A 180 -10.73 0.88 -24.38
C PHE A 180 -11.59 -0.01 -23.48
N THR A 181 -12.91 0.17 -23.43
CA THR A 181 -13.82 -0.66 -22.61
C THR A 181 -13.71 -2.13 -22.99
N ALA A 182 -13.93 -2.47 -24.27
CA ALA A 182 -13.86 -3.85 -24.73
C ALA A 182 -12.42 -4.42 -24.72
N SER A 183 -11.42 -3.61 -25.11
CA SER A 183 -10.04 -4.09 -25.21
C SER A 183 -9.39 -4.36 -23.85
N ILE A 184 -9.68 -3.54 -22.83
CA ILE A 184 -9.24 -3.79 -21.44
C ILE A 184 -9.96 -5.02 -20.89
N ALA A 185 -11.29 -5.11 -21.03
CA ALA A 185 -12.05 -6.25 -20.54
C ALA A 185 -11.67 -7.58 -21.23
N ALA A 186 -11.13 -7.56 -22.45
CA ALA A 186 -10.70 -8.78 -23.13
C ALA A 186 -9.46 -9.45 -22.50
N LYS A 187 -8.46 -8.68 -22.06
CA LYS A 187 -7.18 -9.26 -21.60
C LYS A 187 -6.39 -8.46 -20.55
N GLY A 188 -6.90 -7.32 -20.09
CA GLY A 188 -6.14 -6.36 -19.29
C GLY A 188 -5.05 -5.65 -20.10
N PRO A 189 -4.48 -4.54 -19.61
CA PRO A 189 -3.48 -3.78 -20.36
C PRO A 189 -2.08 -4.41 -20.36
N ILE A 190 -1.76 -5.20 -19.33
CA ILE A 190 -0.43 -5.79 -19.08
C ILE A 190 -0.58 -6.93 -18.02
N MET A 191 0.47 -7.37 -17.33
CA MET A 191 0.36 -8.35 -16.24
C MET A 191 -0.34 -7.76 -14.99
N PRO A 192 -1.05 -8.58 -14.18
CA PRO A 192 -1.82 -8.12 -13.02
C PRO A 192 -1.00 -7.43 -11.92
N SER A 193 0.29 -7.74 -11.79
CA SER A 193 1.16 -7.11 -10.80
C SER A 193 1.68 -5.72 -11.17
N CYS A 194 1.27 -5.18 -12.32
CA CYS A 194 1.77 -3.91 -12.82
C CYS A 194 0.77 -2.80 -12.55
N ASN A 195 1.27 -1.63 -12.14
CA ASN A 195 0.46 -0.48 -11.74
C ASN A 195 -0.55 0.00 -12.80
N HIS A 196 -0.32 -0.32 -14.07
CA HIS A 196 -1.24 -0.01 -15.17
C HIS A 196 -2.54 -0.83 -15.09
N TYR A 197 -2.49 -2.01 -14.47
CA TYR A 197 -3.54 -3.02 -14.52
C TYR A 197 -4.80 -2.55 -13.79
N GLY A 198 -4.72 -2.29 -12.48
CA GLY A 198 -5.90 -1.86 -11.70
C GLY A 198 -6.46 -0.51 -12.08
N ALA A 199 -5.60 0.40 -12.54
CA ALA A 199 -6.02 1.67 -13.11
C ALA A 199 -6.98 1.44 -14.30
N ALA A 200 -6.55 0.61 -15.26
CA ALA A 200 -7.34 0.31 -16.45
C ALA A 200 -8.59 -0.53 -16.13
N VAL A 201 -8.38 -1.67 -15.48
CA VAL A 201 -9.42 -2.69 -15.20
C VAL A 201 -10.48 -2.15 -14.28
N GLY A 202 -10.09 -1.59 -13.13
CA GLY A 202 -11.03 -1.02 -12.18
C GLY A 202 -11.78 0.17 -12.79
N GLY A 203 -11.08 1.03 -13.52
CA GLY A 203 -11.73 2.19 -14.14
C GLY A 203 -12.80 1.82 -15.17
N VAL A 204 -12.54 0.83 -16.03
CA VAL A 204 -13.56 0.27 -16.94
C VAL A 204 -14.70 -0.39 -16.16
N GLY A 205 -14.39 -1.11 -15.08
CA GLY A 205 -15.40 -1.72 -14.22
C GLY A 205 -16.38 -0.72 -13.62
N VAL A 206 -15.89 0.43 -13.14
CA VAL A 206 -16.74 1.52 -12.64
C VAL A 206 -17.67 2.03 -13.75
N GLY A 207 -17.15 2.25 -14.96
CA GLY A 207 -17.95 2.69 -16.11
C GLY A 207 -19.04 1.69 -16.51
N LEU A 208 -18.69 0.40 -16.56
CA LEU A 208 -19.65 -0.66 -16.89
C LEU A 208 -20.74 -0.82 -15.82
N LEU A 209 -20.38 -0.75 -14.54
CA LEU A 209 -21.37 -0.74 -13.44
C LEU A 209 -22.27 0.50 -13.50
N ALA A 210 -21.77 1.62 -14.02
CA ALA A 210 -22.56 2.83 -14.19
C ALA A 210 -23.69 2.64 -15.20
N ILE A 211 -23.56 1.78 -16.20
CA ILE A 211 -24.56 1.60 -17.28
C ILE A 211 -25.32 0.25 -17.20
N ARG A 212 -25.00 -0.56 -16.19
CA ARG A 212 -25.57 -1.89 -15.98
C ARG A 212 -27.07 -1.81 -15.71
N GLY A 213 -27.88 -2.45 -16.55
CA GLY A 213 -29.34 -2.47 -16.46
C GLY A 213 -30.05 -1.29 -17.12
N ASP A 214 -29.33 -0.30 -17.66
CA ASP A 214 -29.93 0.89 -18.25
C ASP A 214 -30.45 0.65 -19.67
N ALA A 215 -31.59 1.29 -19.98
CA ALA A 215 -32.19 1.20 -21.30
C ALA A 215 -31.27 1.76 -22.41
N GLY A 216 -31.28 1.10 -23.58
CA GLY A 216 -30.55 1.56 -24.76
C GLY A 216 -29.08 1.12 -24.84
N THR A 217 -28.60 0.32 -23.89
CA THR A 217 -27.31 -0.39 -23.95
C THR A 217 -27.49 -1.88 -24.23
N ASP A 218 -26.43 -2.55 -24.67
CA ASP A 218 -26.42 -4.00 -24.86
C ASP A 218 -26.07 -4.68 -23.53
N GLN A 219 -27.10 -5.04 -22.77
CA GLN A 219 -26.93 -5.61 -21.45
C GLN A 219 -26.16 -6.94 -21.45
N LYS A 220 -26.30 -7.75 -22.51
CA LYS A 220 -25.54 -8.99 -22.62
C LYS A 220 -24.05 -8.69 -22.73
N LYS A 221 -23.68 -7.74 -23.59
CA LYS A 221 -22.29 -7.26 -23.71
C LYS A 221 -21.79 -6.67 -22.39
N VAL A 222 -22.59 -5.84 -21.70
CA VAL A 222 -22.20 -5.25 -20.40
C VAL A 222 -21.90 -6.33 -19.36
N GLU A 223 -22.77 -7.33 -19.19
CA GLU A 223 -22.54 -8.43 -18.23
C GLU A 223 -21.32 -9.29 -18.60
N GLU A 224 -21.14 -9.60 -19.89
CA GLU A 224 -19.97 -10.37 -20.36
C GLU A 224 -18.66 -9.63 -20.06
N LEU A 225 -18.61 -8.32 -20.33
CA LEU A 225 -17.42 -7.51 -20.05
C LEU A 225 -17.19 -7.35 -18.55
N LEU A 226 -18.25 -7.14 -17.76
CA LEU A 226 -18.15 -7.07 -16.29
C LEU A 226 -17.63 -8.38 -15.68
N GLY A 227 -18.10 -9.54 -16.14
CA GLY A 227 -17.60 -10.83 -15.68
C GLY A 227 -16.09 -10.98 -15.88
N ARG A 228 -15.57 -10.50 -17.02
CA ARG A 228 -14.13 -10.48 -17.29
C ARG A 228 -13.40 -9.49 -16.38
N ILE A 229 -13.93 -8.28 -16.19
CA ILE A 229 -13.34 -7.27 -15.32
C ILE A 229 -13.26 -7.77 -13.86
N VAL A 230 -14.31 -8.43 -13.35
CA VAL A 230 -14.31 -9.01 -12.00
C VAL A 230 -13.22 -10.09 -11.87
N LYS A 231 -13.04 -10.96 -12.87
CA LYS A 231 -11.92 -11.92 -12.87
C LYS A 231 -10.58 -11.19 -12.84
N GLN A 232 -10.38 -10.18 -13.69
CA GLN A 232 -9.12 -9.45 -13.76
C GLN A 232 -8.80 -8.71 -12.46
N ALA A 233 -9.78 -8.06 -11.83
CA ALA A 233 -9.59 -7.40 -10.53
C ALA A 233 -9.15 -8.40 -9.44
N ARG A 234 -9.69 -9.62 -9.45
CA ARG A 234 -9.25 -10.72 -8.58
C ARG A 234 -7.82 -11.16 -8.90
N ASP A 235 -7.48 -11.32 -10.18
CA ASP A 235 -6.13 -11.68 -10.60
C ASP A 235 -5.11 -10.64 -10.07
N GLU A 236 -5.41 -9.34 -10.14
CA GLU A 236 -4.54 -8.30 -9.57
C GLU A 236 -4.45 -8.32 -8.06
N ILE A 237 -5.57 -8.46 -7.34
CA ILE A 237 -5.54 -8.57 -5.87
C ILE A 237 -4.67 -9.76 -5.44
N SER A 238 -4.76 -10.88 -6.16
CA SER A 238 -4.04 -12.09 -5.82
C SER A 238 -2.57 -12.08 -6.20
N ILE A 239 -2.20 -11.41 -7.30
CA ILE A 239 -0.84 -11.48 -7.87
C ILE A 239 -0.06 -10.18 -7.63
N GLY A 240 -0.74 -9.04 -7.60
CA GLY A 240 -0.13 -7.71 -7.47
C GLY A 240 0.05 -7.22 -6.04
N TYR A 241 -0.71 -7.76 -5.09
CA TYR A 241 -0.62 -7.39 -3.68
C TYR A 241 -0.18 -8.59 -2.84
N GLY A 242 0.67 -8.35 -1.85
CA GLY A 242 0.98 -9.30 -0.80
C GLY A 242 -0.17 -9.48 0.19
N ASP A 243 0.00 -10.41 1.13
CA ASP A 243 -1.02 -10.75 2.14
C ASP A 243 -1.19 -9.66 3.20
N ARG A 244 -0.33 -8.64 3.22
CA ARG A 244 -0.52 -7.41 4.01
C ARG A 244 -0.52 -6.16 3.14
N GLY A 245 -0.90 -6.31 1.87
CA GLY A 245 -1.22 -5.21 0.98
C GLY A 245 -0.01 -4.50 0.38
N TYR A 246 1.22 -4.99 0.58
CA TYR A 246 2.38 -4.47 -0.14
C TYR A 246 2.22 -4.75 -1.63
N TYR A 247 2.40 -3.75 -2.48
CA TYR A 247 2.32 -3.93 -3.93
C TYR A 247 3.68 -4.30 -4.49
N PHE A 248 3.76 -5.33 -5.34
CA PHE A 248 5.06 -5.87 -5.80
C PHE A 248 5.91 -4.87 -6.61
N GLU A 249 5.32 -3.86 -7.26
CA GLU A 249 6.09 -2.76 -7.89
C GLU A 249 6.51 -1.64 -6.92
N GLY A 250 6.06 -1.73 -5.66
CA GLY A 250 6.27 -0.74 -4.62
C GLY A 250 5.11 0.22 -4.43
N HIS A 251 5.30 1.17 -3.51
CA HIS A 251 4.23 1.96 -2.90
C HIS A 251 3.52 2.84 -3.93
N GLN A 252 4.27 3.64 -4.70
CA GLN A 252 3.67 4.58 -5.64
C GLN A 252 2.95 3.87 -6.79
N CYS A 253 3.47 2.72 -7.21
CA CYS A 253 2.85 1.85 -8.20
C CYS A 253 1.54 1.24 -7.67
N GLY A 254 1.56 0.76 -6.43
CA GLY A 254 0.35 0.29 -5.75
C GLY A 254 -0.73 1.36 -5.65
N ARG A 255 -0.35 2.62 -5.39
CA ARG A 255 -1.26 3.78 -5.36
C ARG A 255 -1.84 4.12 -6.73
N ILE A 256 -1.05 4.00 -7.80
CA ILE A 256 -1.56 4.18 -9.17
C ILE A 256 -2.64 3.12 -9.46
N SER A 257 -2.37 1.85 -9.16
CA SER A 257 -3.36 0.78 -9.35
C SER A 257 -4.61 1.00 -8.49
N SER A 258 -4.43 1.18 -7.17
CA SER A 258 -5.53 1.25 -6.21
C SER A 258 -6.39 2.50 -6.42
N ASN A 259 -5.80 3.69 -6.41
CA ASN A 259 -6.55 4.93 -6.25
C ASN A 259 -7.20 5.38 -7.56
N THR A 260 -6.64 5.00 -8.71
CA THR A 260 -7.17 5.47 -10.00
C THR A 260 -8.25 4.57 -10.59
N GLY A 261 -8.40 3.33 -10.10
CA GLY A 261 -9.39 2.40 -10.65
C GLY A 261 -9.81 1.28 -9.72
N LEU A 262 -8.87 0.50 -9.16
CA LEU A 262 -9.19 -0.75 -8.48
C LEU A 262 -10.07 -0.56 -7.23
N VAL A 263 -9.71 0.37 -6.33
CA VAL A 263 -10.49 0.64 -5.11
C VAL A 263 -11.87 1.25 -5.42
N PRO A 264 -11.97 2.28 -6.29
CA PRO A 264 -13.26 2.73 -6.83
C PRO A 264 -14.16 1.58 -7.31
N PHE A 265 -13.58 0.64 -8.07
CA PHE A 265 -14.31 -0.52 -8.59
C PHE A 265 -14.77 -1.48 -7.50
N ILE A 266 -13.91 -1.82 -6.53
CA ILE A 266 -14.28 -2.71 -5.43
C ILE A 266 -15.47 -2.14 -4.65
N GLN A 267 -15.46 -0.83 -4.36
CA GLN A 267 -16.59 -0.17 -3.72
C GLN A 267 -17.84 -0.21 -4.62
N ALA A 268 -17.72 0.17 -5.89
CA ALA A 268 -18.84 0.17 -6.83
C ALA A 268 -19.45 -1.23 -7.01
N TYR A 269 -18.63 -2.27 -7.07
CA TYR A 269 -19.09 -3.65 -7.19
C TYR A 269 -19.87 -4.09 -5.94
N ARG A 270 -19.41 -3.68 -4.75
CA ARG A 270 -20.12 -3.91 -3.50
C ARG A 270 -21.49 -3.21 -3.47
N VAL A 271 -21.55 -1.95 -3.85
CA VAL A 271 -22.78 -1.13 -3.79
C VAL A 271 -23.77 -1.53 -4.90
N ALA A 272 -23.31 -1.60 -6.14
CA ALA A 272 -24.16 -1.82 -7.31
C ALA A 272 -24.48 -3.31 -7.55
N ALA A 273 -23.51 -4.20 -7.36
CA ALA A 273 -23.71 -5.63 -7.63
C ALA A 273 -24.04 -6.45 -6.38
N GLY A 274 -23.86 -5.88 -5.18
CA GLY A 274 -24.08 -6.61 -3.92
C GLY A 274 -23.00 -7.64 -3.66
N LYS A 275 -21.78 -7.41 -4.18
CA LYS A 275 -20.70 -8.38 -4.18
C LYS A 275 -19.44 -7.83 -3.51
N ASP A 276 -18.90 -8.56 -2.54
CA ASP A 276 -17.75 -8.14 -1.74
C ASP A 276 -16.49 -8.94 -2.13
N LEU A 277 -15.46 -8.21 -2.59
CA LEU A 277 -14.14 -8.76 -2.93
C LEU A 277 -13.13 -8.67 -1.77
N VAL A 278 -13.48 -8.01 -0.68
CA VAL A 278 -12.60 -7.71 0.46
C VAL A 278 -12.74 -8.78 1.54
N ALA A 279 -13.95 -9.06 2.01
CA ALA A 279 -14.18 -9.75 3.27
C ALA A 279 -13.45 -11.10 3.45
N LYS A 280 -13.25 -11.88 2.37
CA LYS A 280 -12.62 -13.22 2.39
C LYS A 280 -11.19 -13.31 1.85
N LYS A 281 -10.59 -12.20 1.43
CA LYS A 281 -9.24 -12.20 0.83
C LYS A 281 -8.32 -11.26 1.59
N GLU A 282 -7.33 -11.82 2.27
CA GLU A 282 -6.43 -11.05 3.13
C GLU A 282 -5.71 -9.92 2.37
N ASN A 283 -5.21 -10.18 1.15
CA ASN A 283 -4.57 -9.16 0.31
C ASN A 283 -5.51 -7.95 0.06
N ALA A 284 -6.81 -8.21 -0.15
CA ALA A 284 -7.82 -7.16 -0.34
C ALA A 284 -8.13 -6.42 0.97
N ARG A 285 -8.24 -7.15 2.09
CA ARG A 285 -8.46 -6.57 3.43
C ARG A 285 -7.39 -5.57 3.82
N TRP A 286 -6.15 -5.75 3.32
CA TRP A 286 -5.00 -4.90 3.61
C TRP A 286 -4.73 -3.77 2.62
N LEU A 287 -5.59 -3.54 1.63
CA LEU A 287 -5.39 -2.46 0.64
C LEU A 287 -5.25 -1.08 1.29
N ALA A 288 -6.04 -0.78 2.32
CA ALA A 288 -5.96 0.46 3.10
C ALA A 288 -5.26 0.30 4.47
N PRO A 289 -5.50 -0.76 5.28
CA PRO A 289 -4.89 -0.89 6.61
C PRO A 289 -3.37 -0.92 6.66
N LYS A 290 -2.67 -1.26 5.56
CA LYS A 290 -1.20 -1.20 5.52
C LYS A 290 -0.63 0.16 5.92
N TRP A 291 -1.36 1.24 5.61
CA TRP A 291 -0.95 2.61 5.93
C TRP A 291 -0.83 2.86 7.43
N ILE A 292 -1.50 2.06 8.28
CA ILE A 292 -1.38 2.14 9.73
C ILE A 292 0.09 1.96 10.18
N TYR A 293 0.87 1.19 9.44
CA TYR A 293 2.25 0.84 9.81
C TYR A 293 3.30 1.77 9.25
N GLU A 294 3.02 2.41 8.12
CA GLU A 294 4.07 2.99 7.28
C GLU A 294 4.47 4.41 7.67
N PHE A 295 3.60 5.14 8.36
CA PHE A 295 3.87 6.52 8.75
C PHE A 295 4.56 6.64 10.11
N ALA A 296 5.48 7.61 10.19
CA ALA A 296 6.08 8.11 11.42
C ALA A 296 6.03 9.64 11.39
N LEU A 297 5.41 10.25 12.39
CA LEU A 297 5.38 11.71 12.55
C LEU A 297 6.73 12.21 13.08
N ASN A 298 7.27 13.23 12.43
CA ASN A 298 8.48 13.95 12.83
C ASN A 298 8.13 15.14 13.73
N PRO A 299 9.04 15.56 14.63
CA PRO A 299 8.84 16.72 15.50
C PRO A 299 8.49 18.04 14.80
N ASP A 300 8.87 18.21 13.53
CA ASP A 300 8.54 19.39 12.72
C ASP A 300 7.11 19.36 12.13
N GLY A 301 6.33 18.34 12.44
CA GLY A 301 4.97 18.12 11.93
C GLY A 301 4.93 17.49 10.54
N SER A 302 6.07 17.28 9.88
CA SER A 302 6.15 16.43 8.69
C SER A 302 6.05 14.96 9.09
N TYR A 303 5.81 14.09 8.11
CA TYR A 303 5.88 12.65 8.34
C TYR A 303 6.77 11.99 7.31
N THR A 304 7.17 10.78 7.65
CA THR A 304 8.03 9.94 6.85
C THR A 304 7.39 8.58 6.63
N ASN A 305 7.64 7.99 5.46
CA ASN A 305 7.35 6.60 5.17
C ASN A 305 8.48 5.97 4.32
N PRO A 306 8.56 4.62 4.24
CA PRO A 306 9.75 3.95 3.72
C PRO A 306 9.91 3.99 2.20
N GLN A 307 8.93 4.46 1.42
CA GLN A 307 9.04 4.73 -0.03
C GLN A 307 9.91 3.76 -0.84
N ARG A 308 9.33 2.61 -1.18
CA ARG A 308 9.97 1.55 -1.98
C ARG A 308 9.39 1.44 -3.39
N GLY A 309 10.24 1.02 -4.32
CA GLY A 309 9.91 0.62 -5.69
C GLY A 309 9.80 1.77 -6.68
N MET A 310 9.13 1.53 -7.81
CA MET A 310 9.12 2.45 -8.93
C MET A 310 8.34 3.73 -8.59
N TYR A 311 8.88 4.88 -9.01
CA TYR A 311 8.36 6.23 -8.75
C TYR A 311 8.34 6.65 -7.27
N CYS A 312 9.12 6.00 -6.40
CA CYS A 312 9.20 6.32 -4.97
C CYS A 312 9.51 7.82 -4.72
N ARG A 313 8.68 8.46 -3.91
CA ARG A 313 8.82 9.88 -3.51
C ARG A 313 8.00 10.11 -2.24
N ASN A 314 8.46 10.97 -1.33
CA ASN A 314 7.84 11.11 0.01
C ASN A 314 6.33 11.42 -0.08
N PHE A 315 5.53 10.39 0.18
CA PHE A 315 4.08 10.23 0.00
C PHE A 315 3.30 11.50 -0.42
N PRO A 316 3.37 11.91 -1.69
CA PRO A 316 2.65 13.09 -2.15
C PRO A 316 1.15 12.78 -2.08
N ARG A 317 0.37 13.68 -1.46
CA ARG A 317 -1.10 13.55 -1.30
C ARG A 317 -1.89 14.41 -2.27
N GLY A 318 -1.21 15.16 -3.13
CA GLY A 318 -1.80 16.03 -4.14
C GLY A 318 -0.85 16.22 -5.31
N GLY A 319 -1.40 16.58 -6.47
CA GLY A 319 -0.65 16.64 -7.73
C GLY A 319 -1.30 15.77 -8.81
N GLN A 320 -0.75 14.57 -9.02
CA GLN A 320 -1.23 13.62 -10.04
C GLN A 320 -2.46 12.85 -9.54
N TRP A 321 -3.31 12.38 -10.46
CA TRP A 321 -4.51 11.60 -10.11
C TRP A 321 -4.23 10.43 -9.17
N SER A 322 -3.14 9.70 -9.40
CA SER A 322 -2.71 8.53 -8.60
C SER A 322 -2.21 8.85 -7.20
N GLU A 323 -2.04 10.12 -6.86
CA GLU A 323 -1.51 10.59 -5.57
C GLU A 323 -2.61 11.07 -4.62
N ASN A 324 -3.88 10.85 -4.97
CA ASN A 324 -5.01 11.38 -4.21
C ASN A 324 -5.89 10.25 -3.69
N GLY A 325 -6.57 10.51 -2.58
CA GLY A 325 -7.68 9.68 -2.13
C GLY A 325 -7.27 8.40 -1.40
N ASP A 326 -6.01 8.20 -1.01
CA ASP A 326 -5.57 6.99 -0.30
C ASP A 326 -6.45 6.63 0.91
N PHE A 327 -6.91 7.64 1.65
CA PHE A 327 -7.77 7.49 2.82
C PHE A 327 -9.25 7.63 2.45
N ALA A 328 -9.64 8.63 1.64
CA ALA A 328 -11.04 8.81 1.25
C ALA A 328 -11.60 7.60 0.49
N LEU A 329 -10.82 7.04 -0.44
CA LEU A 329 -11.13 5.79 -1.14
C LEU A 329 -10.90 4.60 -0.21
N GLY A 330 -9.78 4.60 0.53
CA GLY A 330 -9.38 3.49 1.40
C GLY A 330 -10.42 3.13 2.44
N PHE A 331 -11.09 4.11 3.07
CA PHE A 331 -12.16 3.85 4.02
C PHE A 331 -13.37 3.12 3.41
N GLY A 332 -13.62 3.26 2.11
CA GLY A 332 -14.72 2.57 1.42
C GLY A 332 -14.51 1.05 1.29
N VAL A 333 -13.26 0.59 1.39
CA VAL A 333 -12.87 -0.82 1.31
C VAL A 333 -12.17 -1.32 2.57
N CYS A 334 -12.05 -0.49 3.60
CA CYS A 334 -11.42 -0.83 4.86
C CYS A 334 -12.37 -1.70 5.70
N PRO A 335 -11.95 -2.91 6.13
CA PRO A 335 -12.70 -3.67 7.10
C PRO A 335 -13.02 -2.84 8.36
N PRO A 336 -14.26 -2.87 8.88
CA PRO A 336 -14.70 -1.99 9.98
C PRO A 336 -13.79 -2.03 11.22
N GLU A 337 -13.25 -3.20 11.55
CA GLU A 337 -12.33 -3.41 12.67
C GLU A 337 -11.04 -2.58 12.58
N TYR A 338 -10.61 -2.19 11.37
CA TYR A 338 -9.40 -1.38 11.18
C TYR A 338 -9.68 0.12 11.05
N ALA A 339 -10.94 0.53 10.84
CA ALA A 339 -11.29 1.91 10.50
C ALA A 339 -10.91 2.92 11.61
N ALA A 340 -11.10 2.55 12.88
CA ALA A 340 -10.77 3.42 14.02
C ALA A 340 -9.25 3.69 14.13
N ALA A 341 -8.42 2.69 13.83
CA ALA A 341 -6.97 2.81 13.83
C ALA A 341 -6.44 3.58 12.61
N LEU A 342 -7.00 3.32 11.43
CA LEU A 342 -6.66 4.09 10.23
C LEU A 342 -7.05 5.56 10.37
N LYS A 343 -8.21 5.85 10.99
CA LYS A 343 -8.63 7.22 11.34
C LYS A 343 -7.65 7.88 12.29
N TRP A 344 -7.20 7.17 13.33
CA TRP A 344 -6.21 7.69 14.26
C TRP A 344 -4.90 8.05 13.55
N VAL A 345 -4.36 7.17 12.71
CA VAL A 345 -3.11 7.44 11.97
C VAL A 345 -3.27 8.64 11.03
N TYR A 346 -4.41 8.77 10.37
CA TYR A 346 -4.68 9.96 9.56
C TYR A 346 -4.66 11.24 10.41
N ASN A 347 -5.42 11.25 11.51
CA ASN A 347 -5.62 12.44 12.34
C ASN A 347 -4.39 12.85 13.16
N HIS A 348 -3.49 11.93 13.45
CA HIS A 348 -2.35 12.15 14.35
C HIS A 348 -0.99 12.08 13.65
N GLN A 349 -0.88 11.45 12.48
CA GLN A 349 0.41 11.30 11.80
C GLN A 349 0.44 11.90 10.40
N VAL A 350 -0.65 11.80 9.64
CA VAL A 350 -0.68 12.27 8.25
C VAL A 350 -1.15 13.71 8.15
N GLU A 351 -2.18 14.07 8.92
CA GLU A 351 -2.66 15.44 9.10
C GLU A 351 -2.86 15.69 10.59
N PRO A 352 -1.82 15.93 11.38
CA PRO A 352 -1.97 16.26 12.80
C PRO A 352 -2.65 17.62 13.04
N ALA A 353 -2.51 18.57 12.10
CA ALA A 353 -3.10 19.90 12.20
C ALA A 353 -4.64 19.86 12.36
N PRO A 354 -5.25 20.84 13.04
CA PRO A 354 -6.71 20.89 13.21
C PRO A 354 -7.46 21.07 11.88
N ASP A 355 -6.87 21.79 10.92
CA ASP A 355 -7.45 22.04 9.60
C ASP A 355 -7.28 20.81 8.69
N LYS A 356 -8.20 19.85 8.82
CA LYS A 356 -8.18 18.62 8.03
C LYS A 356 -8.63 18.86 6.59
N THR A 357 -8.04 18.13 5.66
CA THR A 357 -8.44 18.12 4.25
C THR A 357 -9.41 16.98 3.93
N PHE A 358 -9.48 15.97 4.80
CA PHE A 358 -10.22 14.72 4.58
C PHE A 358 -9.85 14.04 3.26
N ASP A 359 -8.59 14.22 2.84
CA ASP A 359 -8.02 13.72 1.59
C ASP A 359 -8.65 14.35 0.32
N VAL A 360 -9.30 15.50 0.49
CA VAL A 360 -9.89 16.31 -0.59
C VAL A 360 -8.89 17.39 -1.01
N LEU A 361 -7.94 17.01 -1.88
CA LEU A 361 -6.79 17.84 -2.21
C LEU A 361 -6.74 18.33 -3.66
N SER A 362 -6.94 17.45 -4.64
CA SER A 362 -6.67 17.81 -6.06
C SER A 362 -7.79 17.54 -7.05
N ASN A 363 -8.72 16.63 -6.76
CA ASN A 363 -9.72 16.17 -7.71
C ASN A 363 -11.10 16.11 -7.05
N PRO A 364 -12.16 16.65 -7.67
CA PRO A 364 -13.50 16.69 -7.07
C PRO A 364 -14.05 15.33 -6.60
N HIS A 365 -13.69 14.23 -7.27
CA HIS A 365 -14.22 12.91 -6.90
C HIS A 365 -13.81 12.46 -5.51
N THR A 366 -12.66 12.90 -4.98
CA THR A 366 -12.26 12.48 -3.63
C THR A 366 -13.17 13.05 -2.55
N ALA A 367 -13.85 14.17 -2.80
CA ALA A 367 -14.89 14.67 -1.90
C ALA A 367 -16.13 13.74 -1.85
N ILE A 368 -16.45 13.10 -2.97
CA ILE A 368 -17.56 12.15 -3.09
C ILE A 368 -17.28 10.92 -2.22
N TYR A 369 -16.08 10.35 -2.39
CA TYR A 369 -15.63 9.23 -1.58
C TYR A 369 -15.43 9.62 -0.12
N ALA A 370 -14.85 10.79 0.19
CA ALA A 370 -14.70 11.25 1.56
C ALA A 370 -16.07 11.40 2.23
N LEU A 371 -17.02 12.07 1.60
CA LEU A 371 -18.34 12.27 2.20
C LEU A 371 -19.05 10.94 2.46
N ALA A 372 -18.96 9.98 1.55
CA ALA A 372 -19.59 8.66 1.68
C ALA A 372 -18.86 7.75 2.69
N ASN A 373 -17.53 7.73 2.68
CA ASN A 373 -16.73 6.70 3.33
C ASN A 373 -16.08 7.14 4.63
N TRP A 374 -15.88 8.45 4.84
CA TRP A 374 -15.14 8.90 6.02
C TRP A 374 -15.82 8.38 7.30
N PRO A 375 -15.07 7.86 8.28
CA PRO A 375 -15.64 7.27 9.49
C PRO A 375 -16.11 8.36 10.49
N ILE A 376 -17.07 9.17 10.07
CA ILE A 376 -17.73 10.22 10.86
C ILE A 376 -18.47 9.55 12.03
N GLY A 377 -18.29 10.08 13.24
CA GLY A 377 -18.87 9.51 14.46
C GLY A 377 -18.16 8.25 15.00
N VAL A 378 -17.23 7.64 14.25
CA VAL A 378 -16.40 6.56 14.78
C VAL A 378 -15.32 7.15 15.68
N ALA A 379 -15.28 6.72 16.94
CA ALA A 379 -14.19 7.04 17.84
C ALA A 379 -12.89 6.42 17.30
N GLU A 380 -11.89 7.27 17.06
CA GLU A 380 -10.56 6.80 16.69
C GLU A 380 -9.91 6.03 17.84
N LYS A 381 -9.02 5.10 17.51
CA LYS A 381 -8.29 4.30 18.49
C LYS A 381 -6.83 4.23 18.10
N ASN A 382 -5.94 4.52 19.03
CA ASN A 382 -4.52 4.34 18.79
C ASN A 382 -4.24 2.84 18.47
N PRO A 383 -3.54 2.50 17.38
CA PRO A 383 -3.17 1.12 17.10
C PRO A 383 -2.39 0.45 18.25
N GLN A 384 -1.62 1.23 19.01
CA GLN A 384 -0.86 0.77 20.17
C GLN A 384 -1.74 0.12 21.26
N ASP A 385 -2.98 0.57 21.40
CA ASP A 385 -3.94 0.08 22.40
C ASP A 385 -4.69 -1.17 21.93
N GLN A 386 -4.33 -1.69 20.75
CA GLN A 386 -4.98 -2.84 20.11
C GLN A 386 -3.94 -3.86 19.61
N PRO A 387 -3.06 -4.38 20.49
CA PRO A 387 -1.89 -5.17 20.10
C PRO A 387 -2.22 -6.52 19.41
N ASP A 388 -3.41 -7.07 19.66
CA ASP A 388 -3.87 -8.30 19.00
C ASP A 388 -4.24 -8.04 17.53
N LEU A 389 -4.71 -6.82 17.22
CA LEU A 389 -5.09 -6.42 15.87
C LEU A 389 -3.91 -5.79 15.12
N PHE A 390 -3.08 -5.04 15.84
CA PHE A 390 -1.92 -4.33 15.32
C PHE A 390 -0.67 -4.69 16.12
N PRO A 391 -0.09 -5.89 15.88
CA PRO A 391 1.23 -6.18 16.41
C PRO A 391 2.23 -5.13 15.91
N ARG A 392 3.25 -4.80 16.68
CA ARG A 392 4.26 -3.77 16.31
C ARG A 392 5.20 -4.17 15.16
N VAL A 393 5.05 -5.38 14.63
CA VAL A 393 5.74 -5.82 13.42
C VAL A 393 4.70 -6.20 12.37
N LEU A 394 4.67 -5.47 11.26
CA LEU A 394 4.00 -5.89 10.03
C LEU A 394 4.88 -6.91 9.33
N HIS A 395 4.32 -8.04 8.93
CA HIS A 395 4.99 -9.02 8.08
C HIS A 395 4.06 -9.42 6.94
N ASP A 396 4.28 -8.82 5.77
CA ASP A 396 3.74 -9.29 4.50
C ASP A 396 4.59 -10.48 4.06
N THR A 397 4.08 -11.69 4.25
CA THR A 397 4.82 -12.92 3.98
C THR A 397 4.95 -13.17 2.48
N ALA A 398 3.97 -12.70 1.70
CA ALA A 398 3.93 -12.88 0.25
C ALA A 398 4.89 -11.95 -0.49
N ALA A 399 5.11 -10.72 -0.03
CA ALA A 399 6.13 -9.84 -0.59
C ALA A 399 7.49 -9.95 0.14
N GLY A 400 7.46 -10.46 1.38
CA GLY A 400 8.60 -10.38 2.28
C GLY A 400 8.84 -8.95 2.73
N TYR A 401 7.77 -8.17 2.91
CA TYR A 401 7.85 -6.79 3.35
C TYR A 401 7.59 -6.73 4.86
N LEU A 402 8.55 -6.16 5.59
CA LEU A 402 8.48 -6.04 7.03
C LEU A 402 8.56 -4.57 7.45
N ILE A 403 7.81 -4.24 8.50
CA ILE A 403 7.93 -2.96 9.22
C ILE A 403 7.95 -3.28 10.71
N PHE A 404 9.07 -3.00 11.36
CA PHE A 404 9.23 -3.00 12.80
C PHE A 404 9.01 -1.57 13.30
N ARG A 405 8.26 -1.37 14.37
CA ARG A 405 8.09 -0.05 14.99
C ARG A 405 8.00 -0.11 16.50
N ASN A 406 8.47 0.93 17.18
CA ASN A 406 8.44 0.99 18.64
C ASN A 406 7.09 1.46 19.22
N GLY A 407 6.20 2.05 18.41
CA GLY A 407 4.91 2.56 18.86
C GLY A 407 4.17 3.38 17.80
N TRP A 408 3.08 4.02 18.22
CA TRP A 408 2.29 4.98 17.44
C TRP A 408 2.06 6.23 18.28
N SER A 409 2.98 7.18 18.18
CA SER A 409 2.95 8.45 18.91
C SER A 409 2.18 9.52 18.13
N ALA A 410 1.31 10.26 18.84
CA ALA A 410 0.64 11.45 18.34
C ALA A 410 1.54 12.70 18.38
N ASP A 411 2.53 12.71 19.28
CA ASP A 411 3.45 13.84 19.48
C ASP A 411 4.73 13.69 18.64
N GLY A 412 4.72 12.72 17.71
CA GLY A 412 5.91 12.27 17.02
C GLY A 412 6.82 11.45 17.93
N GLY A 413 7.89 10.92 17.36
CA GLY A 413 8.84 10.13 18.12
C GLY A 413 8.79 8.62 17.90
N ASP A 414 8.00 8.17 16.93
CA ASP A 414 8.11 6.79 16.46
C ASP A 414 9.45 6.57 15.76
N ILE A 415 9.95 5.36 15.91
CA ILE A 415 11.11 4.83 15.18
C ILE A 415 10.61 3.59 14.45
N CYS A 416 10.80 3.58 13.14
CA CYS A 416 10.42 2.48 12.29
C CYS A 416 11.64 1.93 11.54
N VAL A 417 11.68 0.60 11.37
CA VAL A 417 12.65 -0.09 10.54
C VAL A 417 11.87 -0.89 9.49
N SER A 418 12.14 -0.67 8.20
CA SER A 418 11.53 -1.48 7.14
C SER A 418 12.57 -2.33 6.41
N ALA A 419 12.17 -3.52 6.00
CA ALA A 419 12.96 -4.43 5.18
C ALA A 419 12.10 -5.03 4.07
N LEU A 420 12.71 -5.30 2.91
CA LEU A 420 12.09 -6.02 1.81
C LEU A 420 12.98 -7.20 1.44
N LEU A 421 12.52 -8.40 1.75
CA LEU A 421 13.21 -9.65 1.44
C LEU A 421 13.15 -9.97 -0.05
N GLY A 422 12.03 -9.63 -0.67
CA GLY A 422 11.71 -10.03 -2.04
C GLY A 422 11.46 -11.52 -2.14
N THR A 423 10.53 -12.03 -1.32
CA THR A 423 10.26 -13.47 -1.19
C THR A 423 9.75 -14.13 -2.46
N HIS A 424 9.33 -13.37 -3.46
CA HIS A 424 8.86 -13.92 -4.73
C HIS A 424 9.34 -13.10 -5.92
N PRO A 425 10.63 -13.19 -6.26
CA PRO A 425 11.19 -12.53 -7.41
C PRO A 425 10.78 -13.39 -8.62
N THR A 426 9.71 -13.02 -9.29
CA THR A 426 9.42 -13.52 -10.63
C THR A 426 9.41 -12.32 -11.56
N HIS A 427 9.81 -12.49 -12.82
CA HIS A 427 9.61 -11.45 -13.84
C HIS A 427 8.13 -11.09 -14.03
N GLN A 428 7.23 -11.94 -13.52
CA GLN A 428 5.79 -11.74 -13.51
C GLN A 428 5.31 -10.88 -12.33
N ASN A 429 6.12 -10.68 -11.29
CA ASN A 429 5.81 -9.87 -10.11
C ASN A 429 6.51 -8.52 -10.19
N GLY A 430 5.78 -7.52 -10.68
CA GLY A 430 6.13 -6.11 -10.62
C GLY A 430 7.44 -5.74 -11.33
N ARG A 431 7.66 -6.29 -12.53
CA ARG A 431 8.83 -5.98 -13.39
C ARG A 431 10.19 -6.20 -12.69
N GLY A 432 10.24 -7.11 -11.71
CA GLY A 432 11.47 -7.40 -10.94
C GLY A 432 11.76 -6.41 -9.81
N MET A 433 10.86 -5.47 -9.54
CA MET A 433 11.01 -4.46 -8.47
C MET A 433 10.81 -5.05 -7.07
N ALA A 434 10.20 -6.22 -6.97
CA ALA A 434 10.06 -6.99 -5.74
C ALA A 434 11.27 -7.87 -5.41
N ALA A 435 12.43 -7.68 -6.07
CA ALA A 435 13.61 -8.53 -5.87
C ALA A 435 14.36 -8.28 -4.56
N GLY A 436 13.78 -7.56 -3.60
CA GLY A 436 14.40 -7.19 -2.33
C GLY A 436 14.80 -5.71 -2.28
N GLY A 437 15.37 -5.28 -1.16
CA GLY A 437 15.80 -3.89 -1.00
C GLY A 437 16.51 -3.62 0.31
N SER A 438 17.09 -2.43 0.40
CA SER A 438 17.84 -1.96 1.57
C SER A 438 16.96 -1.89 2.80
N VAL A 439 17.58 -2.03 3.97
CA VAL A 439 16.91 -1.78 5.25
C VAL A 439 16.85 -0.27 5.48
N TYR A 440 15.66 0.26 5.77
CA TYR A 440 15.49 1.68 6.10
C TYR A 440 15.16 1.87 7.56
N VAL A 441 15.74 2.90 8.16
CA VAL A 441 15.38 3.37 9.49
C VAL A 441 14.86 4.80 9.37
N TYR A 442 13.71 5.06 9.96
CA TYR A 442 12.99 6.30 9.76
C TYR A 442 12.15 6.72 10.96
N GLY A 443 11.65 7.95 10.93
CA GLY A 443 11.15 8.67 12.12
C GLY A 443 12.26 9.48 12.79
N LYS A 444 11.91 10.23 13.85
CA LYS A 444 12.84 11.14 14.56
C LYS A 444 13.58 12.15 13.64
N GLY A 445 13.02 12.54 12.51
CA GLY A 445 13.67 13.44 11.56
C GLY A 445 14.90 12.83 10.84
N LEU A 446 15.04 11.51 10.85
CA LEU A 446 16.14 10.84 10.14
C LEU A 446 16.04 11.02 8.61
N GLY A 447 17.18 11.23 7.95
CA GLY A 447 17.28 11.33 6.47
C GLY A 447 17.75 12.70 5.94
N GLY A 448 17.68 13.76 6.76
CA GLY A 448 18.24 15.08 6.46
C GLY A 448 17.63 15.79 5.24
N LYS A 449 18.27 16.90 4.80
CA LYS A 449 17.90 17.65 3.58
C LYS A 449 18.27 16.85 2.33
N GLY A 450 17.44 15.89 1.94
CA GLY A 450 17.62 15.10 0.71
C GLY A 450 17.12 13.66 0.75
N GLY A 451 16.71 13.16 1.92
CA GLY A 451 16.15 11.82 2.06
C GLY A 451 15.18 11.75 3.24
N ALA A 452 14.15 10.91 3.13
CA ALA A 452 13.18 10.75 4.20
C ALA A 452 13.65 9.71 5.26
N TYR A 453 14.78 9.04 5.06
CA TYR A 453 15.17 7.90 5.90
C TYR A 453 16.69 7.68 5.89
N TYR A 454 17.17 7.00 6.93
CA TYR A 454 18.51 6.43 6.97
C TYR A 454 18.53 5.07 6.26
N ARG A 455 19.49 4.87 5.36
CA ARG A 455 19.72 3.59 4.66
C ARG A 455 20.75 2.79 5.43
N PHE A 456 20.29 1.74 6.10
CA PHE A 456 21.18 0.87 6.85
C PHE A 456 22.09 0.08 5.90
N PRO A 457 23.36 -0.18 6.28
CA PRO A 457 24.24 -1.00 5.50
C PRO A 457 23.81 -2.48 5.51
N GLY A 458 22.87 -2.82 4.66
CA GLY A 458 22.66 -4.16 4.10
C GLY A 458 21.40 -4.17 3.25
N MET A 459 21.23 -5.24 2.48
CA MET A 459 19.94 -5.53 1.88
C MET A 459 19.69 -7.02 1.86
N PHE A 460 18.42 -7.37 1.83
CA PHE A 460 18.00 -8.67 1.37
C PHE A 460 17.81 -8.62 -0.15
N TYR A 461 18.14 -9.71 -0.82
CA TYR A 461 17.96 -9.83 -2.25
C TYR A 461 17.28 -11.15 -2.54
N SER A 462 16.08 -11.09 -3.13
CA SER A 462 15.39 -12.25 -3.67
C SER A 462 15.42 -13.41 -2.69
N SER A 463 14.97 -13.20 -1.46
CA SER A 463 15.24 -14.11 -0.34
C SER A 463 13.96 -14.63 0.27
N TYR A 464 13.94 -15.90 0.67
CA TYR A 464 12.85 -16.50 1.45
C TYR A 464 13.21 -16.59 2.93
N PRO A 465 12.28 -16.33 3.87
CA PRO A 465 12.57 -16.40 5.29
C PRO A 465 12.87 -17.85 5.72
N VAL A 466 13.97 -18.04 6.44
CA VAL A 466 14.34 -19.29 7.12
C VAL A 466 14.16 -19.20 8.64
N TYR A 467 14.05 -17.99 9.17
CA TYR A 467 13.75 -17.73 10.57
C TYR A 467 13.04 -16.38 10.72
N SER A 468 12.06 -16.32 11.61
CA SER A 468 11.42 -15.06 12.02
C SER A 468 10.92 -15.17 13.45
N ARG A 469 11.26 -14.19 14.30
CA ARG A 469 10.73 -14.04 15.65
C ARG A 469 10.49 -12.56 15.93
N PHE A 470 9.30 -12.23 16.40
CA PHE A 470 8.88 -10.86 16.69
C PHE A 470 8.40 -10.76 18.13
N GLU A 471 8.80 -9.69 18.80
CA GLU A 471 8.51 -9.41 20.20
C GLU A 471 7.39 -8.35 20.31
N LYS A 472 6.71 -8.31 21.47
CA LYS A 472 5.58 -7.39 21.69
C LYS A 472 5.97 -5.91 21.66
N ASP A 473 7.22 -5.59 21.96
CA ASP A 473 7.75 -4.23 21.95
C ASP A 473 8.07 -3.71 20.53
N GLY A 474 7.98 -4.58 19.51
CA GLY A 474 8.32 -4.28 18.12
C GLY A 474 9.71 -4.77 17.71
N SER A 475 10.49 -5.30 18.66
CA SER A 475 11.79 -5.91 18.39
C SER A 475 11.61 -7.23 17.63
N GLY A 476 12.66 -7.72 16.98
CA GLY A 476 12.62 -9.01 16.33
C GLY A 476 13.86 -9.34 15.53
N VAL A 477 13.89 -10.59 15.05
CA VAL A 477 14.94 -11.10 14.17
C VAL A 477 14.29 -11.79 12.99
N VAL A 478 14.75 -11.48 11.79
CA VAL A 478 14.39 -12.16 10.55
C VAL A 478 15.65 -12.60 9.83
N SER A 479 15.66 -13.84 9.35
CA SER A 479 16.75 -14.39 8.56
C SER A 479 16.18 -14.99 7.29
N ALA A 480 16.82 -14.73 6.17
CA ALA A 480 16.36 -15.15 4.86
C ALA A 480 17.52 -15.64 4.01
N LEU A 481 17.24 -16.65 3.18
CA LEU A 481 18.19 -17.20 2.23
C LEU A 481 17.85 -16.71 0.83
N CYS A 482 18.86 -16.25 0.09
CA CYS A 482 18.69 -15.88 -1.32
C CYS A 482 18.24 -17.09 -2.14
N TYR A 483 17.32 -16.88 -3.07
CA TYR A 483 17.05 -17.85 -4.13
C TYR A 483 18.32 -18.02 -4.95
N GLY A 484 18.83 -19.25 -5.06
CA GLY A 484 19.98 -19.57 -5.92
C GLY A 484 19.71 -19.45 -7.43
N GLN A 485 18.69 -18.70 -7.85
CA GLN A 485 18.34 -18.52 -9.25
C GLN A 485 19.04 -17.28 -9.84
N LYS A 486 19.63 -17.46 -11.02
CA LYS A 486 20.24 -16.38 -11.82
C LYS A 486 19.15 -15.42 -12.31
N PHE A 487 18.93 -14.32 -11.61
CA PHE A 487 18.14 -13.20 -12.14
C PHE A 487 18.99 -12.41 -13.15
N ASN A 488 18.63 -12.53 -14.43
CA ASN A 488 19.02 -11.74 -15.63
C ASN A 488 20.47 -11.21 -15.79
N LYS A 489 21.00 -11.34 -17.02
CA LYS A 489 22.38 -11.04 -17.47
C LYS A 489 22.93 -9.61 -17.28
N MET A 490 22.17 -8.66 -16.72
CA MET A 490 22.56 -7.24 -16.74
C MET A 490 23.17 -6.68 -15.44
N THR A 491 23.04 -7.34 -14.29
CA THR A 491 23.57 -6.79 -13.03
C THR A 491 23.96 -7.90 -12.06
N LEU A 492 25.27 -8.14 -11.97
CA LEU A 492 25.99 -9.08 -11.10
C LEU A 492 25.89 -10.58 -11.41
N ASP A 493 27.04 -11.23 -11.20
CA ASP A 493 27.17 -12.67 -11.05
C ASP A 493 26.61 -13.07 -9.67
N VAL A 494 25.28 -13.13 -9.56
CA VAL A 494 24.52 -13.61 -8.38
C VAL A 494 24.98 -15.01 -7.92
N ALA A 495 25.73 -15.72 -8.78
CA ALA A 495 26.39 -16.99 -8.52
C ALA A 495 27.40 -16.99 -7.36
N THR A 496 27.66 -15.85 -6.72
CA THR A 496 28.57 -15.72 -5.56
C THR A 496 27.87 -15.49 -4.22
N LEU A 497 26.52 -15.47 -4.17
CA LEU A 497 25.82 -15.36 -2.90
C LEU A 497 25.88 -16.68 -2.13
N SER A 498 26.56 -16.62 -0.98
CA SER A 498 26.75 -17.70 -0.02
C SER A 498 25.45 -18.48 0.27
N GLU A 499 25.56 -19.79 0.50
CA GLU A 499 24.48 -20.64 1.04
C GLU A 499 24.08 -20.27 2.48
N LYS A 500 24.76 -19.29 3.09
CA LYS A 500 24.44 -18.81 4.43
C LYS A 500 23.31 -17.77 4.39
N PRO A 501 22.35 -17.82 5.32
CA PRO A 501 21.31 -16.80 5.43
C PRO A 501 21.88 -15.41 5.73
N THR A 502 21.20 -14.40 5.20
CA THR A 502 21.30 -13.02 5.69
C THR A 502 20.35 -12.90 6.88
N SER A 503 20.80 -12.31 7.99
CA SER A 503 19.99 -12.11 9.18
C SER A 503 19.98 -10.65 9.60
N LEU A 504 18.80 -10.12 9.91
CA LEU A 504 18.53 -8.79 10.44
C LEU A 504 17.96 -8.92 11.86
N ALA A 505 18.49 -8.15 12.80
CA ALA A 505 17.95 -7.97 14.14
C ALA A 505 17.58 -6.50 14.35
N VAL A 506 16.41 -6.26 14.95
CA VAL A 506 15.90 -4.96 15.37
C VAL A 506 15.56 -5.06 16.86
N ASP A 507 16.08 -4.17 17.69
CA ASP A 507 15.88 -4.18 19.13
C ASP A 507 15.53 -2.75 19.63
N PHE A 508 14.32 -2.60 20.16
CA PHE A 508 13.79 -1.39 20.77
C PHE A 508 13.79 -1.43 22.31
N SER A 509 14.35 -2.48 22.93
CA SER A 509 14.29 -2.68 24.37
C SER A 509 15.10 -1.68 25.21
N GLY A 510 15.98 -0.90 24.59
CA GLY A 510 16.88 0.01 25.29
C GLY A 510 18.09 -0.65 25.96
N ALA A 511 18.19 -1.99 25.97
CA ALA A 511 19.17 -2.67 26.81
C ALA A 511 20.63 -2.49 26.33
N CYS A 512 20.86 -2.07 25.08
CA CYS A 512 22.19 -1.69 24.61
C CYS A 512 22.60 -0.27 25.03
N GLY A 513 21.70 0.50 25.66
CA GLY A 513 21.90 1.91 25.99
C GLY A 513 21.46 2.89 24.88
N ALA A 514 20.79 2.41 23.82
CA ALA A 514 20.23 3.22 22.74
C ALA A 514 18.75 2.87 22.50
N GLU A 515 17.96 3.79 21.94
CA GLU A 515 16.52 3.59 21.70
C GLU A 515 16.23 2.60 20.58
N LEU A 516 17.17 2.44 19.65
CA LEU A 516 17.12 1.42 18.62
C LEU A 516 18.52 0.85 18.44
N LEU A 517 18.58 -0.47 18.32
CA LEU A 517 19.70 -1.24 17.78
C LEU A 517 19.22 -1.97 16.52
N VAL A 518 19.96 -1.82 15.42
CA VAL A 518 19.80 -2.60 14.19
C VAL A 518 21.10 -3.32 13.91
N ALA A 519 21.05 -4.62 13.64
CA ALA A 519 22.21 -5.36 13.21
C ALA A 519 21.91 -6.28 12.05
N MET A 520 22.86 -6.44 11.14
CA MET A 520 22.73 -7.32 9.99
C MET A 520 24.03 -8.06 9.70
N VAL A 521 23.92 -9.34 9.38
CA VAL A 521 25.03 -10.23 9.03
C VAL A 521 24.65 -11.10 7.84
N GLY A 522 25.61 -11.49 7.01
CA GLY A 522 25.41 -12.45 5.92
C GLY A 522 25.99 -11.96 4.58
N PRO A 523 25.66 -12.63 3.46
CA PRO A 523 26.02 -12.21 2.12
C PRO A 523 25.24 -10.94 1.72
N MET A 524 25.66 -9.81 2.27
CA MET A 524 25.06 -8.49 2.02
C MET A 524 25.38 -8.06 0.58
N VAL A 525 24.34 -7.82 -0.22
CA VAL A 525 24.46 -7.47 -1.65
C VAL A 525 24.41 -5.95 -1.85
N GLY A 526 25.44 -5.21 -1.44
CA GLY A 526 25.42 -3.73 -1.54
C GLY A 526 24.16 -3.11 -0.90
N TYR A 527 23.78 -1.88 -1.31
CA TYR A 527 22.77 -1.10 -0.56
C TYR A 527 21.81 -0.26 -1.40
N GLN A 528 21.69 -0.50 -2.71
CA GLN A 528 20.77 0.26 -3.56
C GLN A 528 20.11 -0.64 -4.61
N VAL A 529 18.90 -1.11 -4.31
CA VAL A 529 17.98 -1.69 -5.30
C VAL A 529 16.62 -1.08 -5.03
N GLU A 530 16.34 0.04 -5.68
CA GLU A 530 15.05 0.74 -5.57
C GLU A 530 14.44 0.97 -6.95
N TYR A 531 15.27 1.17 -7.97
CA TYR A 531 14.89 1.38 -9.36
C TYR A 531 15.99 0.76 -10.23
N TRP A 532 15.65 -0.26 -11.03
CA TRP A 532 16.59 -0.98 -11.92
C TRP A 532 17.93 -1.35 -11.26
N MET A 533 17.93 -2.22 -10.24
CA MET A 533 19.09 -2.95 -9.69
C MET A 533 20.49 -2.26 -9.76
N ASP A 534 20.60 -0.96 -9.51
CA ASP A 534 21.89 -0.25 -9.52
C ASP A 534 22.58 -0.40 -8.16
N ILE A 535 23.15 -1.59 -7.95
CA ILE A 535 23.80 -1.99 -6.71
C ILE A 535 25.09 -1.19 -6.56
N LYS A 536 25.07 -0.18 -5.68
CA LYS A 536 26.24 0.64 -5.34
C LYS A 536 26.82 0.26 -3.98
N PRO A 537 28.15 0.32 -3.81
CA PRO A 537 28.76 0.37 -2.49
C PRO A 537 28.28 1.62 -1.76
N ALA A 538 27.75 1.50 -0.54
CA ALA A 538 27.34 2.64 0.24
C ALA A 538 28.55 3.22 0.97
N LYS A 539 28.59 4.54 1.04
CA LYS A 539 29.33 5.21 2.10
C LYS A 539 28.51 5.10 3.37
N VAL A 540 29.00 4.32 4.33
CA VAL A 540 28.41 4.27 5.67
C VAL A 540 28.67 5.63 6.31
N ALA A 541 27.63 6.44 6.44
CA ALA A 541 27.71 7.75 7.07
C ALA A 541 26.65 7.84 8.17
N ASP A 542 27.10 8.21 9.36
CA ASP A 542 26.22 8.53 10.47
C ASP A 542 25.37 9.76 10.10
N VAL A 543 24.07 9.72 10.40
CA VAL A 543 23.14 10.83 10.17
C VAL A 543 22.61 11.38 11.49
N LYS A 544 22.32 12.68 11.50
CA LYS A 544 21.60 13.33 12.59
C LYS A 544 20.10 13.30 12.29
N GLY A 545 19.30 13.13 13.33
CA GLY A 545 17.87 13.40 13.35
C GLY A 545 17.55 14.61 14.22
N ASP A 546 16.27 14.82 14.48
CA ASP A 546 15.76 15.92 15.30
C ASP A 546 16.07 15.70 16.78
N GLY A 547 15.90 16.73 17.63
CA GLY A 547 15.96 16.57 19.09
C GLY A 547 17.26 15.96 19.65
N GLY A 548 18.36 16.08 18.92
CA GLY A 548 19.68 15.54 19.28
C GLY A 548 19.91 14.08 18.90
N TYR A 549 18.97 13.42 18.21
CA TYR A 549 19.17 12.04 17.77
C TYR A 549 20.29 11.93 16.73
N ALA A 550 21.08 10.86 16.79
CA ALA A 550 22.05 10.52 15.77
C ALA A 550 22.19 9.00 15.66
N THR A 551 22.42 8.52 14.45
CA THR A 551 22.82 7.13 14.23
C THR A 551 24.31 6.98 14.51
N LYS A 552 24.73 5.84 15.06
CA LYS A 552 26.13 5.41 15.04
C LYS A 552 26.24 4.04 14.41
N THR A 553 27.01 3.93 13.33
CA THR A 553 27.17 2.68 12.57
C THR A 553 28.59 2.17 12.66
N THR A 554 28.74 0.90 13.01
CA THR A 554 30.03 0.23 13.15
C THR A 554 30.02 -1.06 12.34
N GLU A 555 31.07 -1.26 11.56
CA GLU A 555 31.34 -2.52 10.89
C GLU A 555 32.06 -3.47 11.87
N VAL A 556 31.59 -4.71 11.96
CA VAL A 556 32.08 -5.75 12.88
C VAL A 556 32.12 -7.10 12.18
N LYS A 557 32.57 -8.15 12.89
CA LYS A 557 32.49 -9.54 12.41
C LYS A 557 31.59 -10.37 13.33
N LEU A 558 30.74 -11.20 12.75
CA LEU A 558 29.89 -12.15 13.49
C LEU A 558 29.92 -13.50 12.78
N GLY A 559 30.35 -14.56 13.49
CA GLY A 559 30.53 -15.90 12.91
C GLY A 559 31.44 -15.88 11.68
N GLY A 560 32.54 -15.11 11.74
CA GLY A 560 33.48 -14.91 10.63
C GLY A 560 32.95 -14.10 9.44
N GLN A 561 31.68 -13.67 9.45
CA GLN A 561 31.08 -12.87 8.38
C GLN A 561 31.10 -11.38 8.71
N ARG A 562 31.17 -10.56 7.66
CA ARG A 562 30.98 -9.11 7.79
C ARG A 562 29.59 -8.84 8.34
N ALA A 563 29.50 -7.91 9.28
CA ALA A 563 28.26 -7.47 9.86
C ALA A 563 28.28 -5.96 10.11
N TYR A 564 27.09 -5.38 10.20
CA TYR A 564 26.91 -3.99 10.61
C TYR A 564 26.05 -3.93 11.85
N VAL A 565 26.37 -2.97 12.69
CA VAL A 565 25.60 -2.62 13.88
C VAL A 565 25.35 -1.12 13.83
N MET A 566 24.09 -0.71 13.92
CA MET A 566 23.67 0.68 14.02
C MET A 566 22.89 0.90 15.30
N THR A 567 23.20 1.98 16.02
CA THR A 567 22.40 2.44 17.16
C THR A 567 21.86 3.84 16.93
N LEU A 568 20.66 4.13 17.45
CA LEU A 568 20.05 5.47 17.43
C LEU A 568 19.85 5.98 18.86
N GLN A 569 20.43 7.14 19.16
CA GLN A 569 20.43 7.72 20.51
C GLN A 569 20.55 9.25 20.48
N LYS A 570 20.18 9.91 21.60
CA LYS A 570 20.41 11.35 21.82
C LYS A 570 21.78 11.69 22.41
N SER A 571 22.35 10.75 23.16
CA SER A 571 23.59 10.94 23.92
C SER A 571 24.76 10.25 23.21
N ARG A 572 25.87 10.07 23.94
CA ARG A 572 27.00 9.28 23.44
C ARG A 572 26.52 7.88 23.02
N ALA A 573 26.87 7.48 21.81
CA ALA A 573 26.60 6.14 21.31
C ALA A 573 27.20 5.08 22.25
N PRO A 574 26.50 3.97 22.51
CA PRO A 574 27.07 2.87 23.29
C PRO A 574 28.32 2.33 22.60
N ASP A 575 29.32 1.97 23.41
CA ASP A 575 30.56 1.40 22.88
C ASP A 575 30.28 0.03 22.23
N VAL A 576 30.80 -0.18 21.02
CA VAL A 576 30.73 -1.44 20.26
C VAL A 576 32.09 -2.11 20.34
N ARG A 577 32.16 -3.33 20.91
CA ARG A 577 33.40 -4.08 21.09
C ARG A 577 33.27 -5.50 20.53
N GLN A 578 34.25 -5.91 19.75
CA GLN A 578 34.37 -7.29 19.26
C GLN A 578 34.99 -8.17 20.36
N GLU A 579 34.31 -9.25 20.73
CA GLU A 579 34.77 -10.22 21.74
C GLU A 579 34.65 -11.64 21.16
N GLY A 580 35.72 -12.09 20.48
CA GLY A 580 35.69 -13.35 19.73
C GLY A 580 34.65 -13.32 18.60
N ASP A 581 33.75 -14.30 18.58
CA ASP A 581 32.62 -14.38 17.62
C ASP A 581 31.37 -13.59 18.06
N ALA A 582 31.45 -12.88 19.19
CA ALA A 582 30.40 -12.02 19.71
C ALA A 582 30.75 -10.53 19.54
N VAL A 583 29.72 -9.70 19.54
CA VAL A 583 29.85 -8.23 19.58
C VAL A 583 29.06 -7.72 20.77
N VAL A 584 29.74 -7.01 21.67
CA VAL A 584 29.13 -6.37 22.83
C VAL A 584 28.82 -4.91 22.50
N ILE A 585 27.56 -4.51 22.70
CA ILE A 585 27.06 -3.14 22.45
C ILE A 585 26.38 -2.66 23.71
N GLY A 586 27.07 -1.84 24.50
CA GLY A 586 26.61 -1.46 25.83
C GLY A 586 26.24 -2.68 26.68
N GLY A 587 24.95 -2.79 27.05
CA GLY A 587 24.40 -3.91 27.85
C GLY A 587 23.94 -5.14 27.05
N ARG A 588 24.07 -5.14 25.71
CA ARG A 588 23.67 -6.24 24.83
C ARG A 588 24.88 -7.01 24.30
N THR A 589 24.69 -8.31 24.09
CA THR A 589 25.63 -9.16 23.34
C THR A 589 24.94 -9.69 22.09
N LEU A 590 25.59 -9.57 20.95
CA LEU A 590 25.12 -10.05 19.66
C LEU A 590 26.00 -11.21 19.19
N THR A 591 25.38 -12.31 18.78
CA THR A 591 26.07 -13.47 18.17
C THR A 591 25.32 -13.90 16.91
N PHE A 592 25.97 -14.70 16.06
CA PHE A 592 25.35 -15.33 14.89
C PHE A 592 25.55 -16.85 14.97
N ASP A 593 24.47 -17.62 14.98
CA ASP A 593 24.51 -19.08 15.18
C ASP A 593 24.66 -19.88 13.87
N GLY A 594 24.89 -19.19 12.74
CA GLY A 594 24.91 -19.79 11.40
C GLY A 594 23.60 -19.65 10.64
N VAL A 595 22.49 -19.38 11.34
CA VAL A 595 21.15 -19.19 10.74
C VAL A 595 20.60 -17.80 11.05
N LYS A 596 20.70 -17.37 12.32
CA LYS A 596 20.10 -16.13 12.82
C LYS A 596 21.02 -15.38 13.76
N LEU A 597 20.75 -14.08 13.87
CA LEU A 597 21.28 -13.26 14.95
C LEU A 597 20.60 -13.63 16.27
N VAL A 598 21.39 -13.69 17.34
CA VAL A 598 20.93 -13.95 18.71
C VAL A 598 21.30 -12.77 19.59
N LEU A 599 20.26 -12.17 20.20
CA LEU A 599 20.37 -11.05 21.13
C LEU A 599 20.41 -11.60 22.56
N GLY A 600 21.59 -11.53 23.21
CA GLY A 600 21.77 -11.85 24.62
C GLY A 600 21.69 -10.61 25.52
N GLY A 601 21.28 -10.79 26.77
CA GLY A 601 21.56 -9.82 27.83
C GLY A 601 23.02 -9.94 28.31
N ARG A 602 23.56 -8.91 28.96
CA ARG A 602 24.80 -9.07 29.72
C ARG A 602 24.61 -10.21 30.72
N ARG A 603 25.52 -11.18 30.68
CA ARG A 603 25.72 -12.09 31.81
C ARG A 603 26.25 -11.32 33.00
#